data_AF-V7FBZ8-F1
#
_entry.id   AF-V7FBZ8-F1
#
_cell.length_a   1.000
_cell.length_b   1.000
_cell.length_c   1.000
_cell.angle_alpha   90.00
_cell.angle_beta   90.00
_cell.angle_gamma   90.00
#
_symmetry.space_group_name_H-M   'P 1'
#
loop_
_entity.id
_entity.type
_entity.pdbx_description
1 polymer ?
#
loop_
_entity_poly.entity_id
_entity_poly.type
_entity_poly.pdbx_seq_one_letter_code
_entity_poly.pdbx_strand_id
1 'polypeptide(L)' 'MSQTAHVEPPLLSQDSPDRSVNCAVALEGAYAALVSSCIEQGWTAEETATALFNLAKEHLEQLKVRPST' A
#
# COMPACT_ATOMS: atom_id res chain seq x y z
N MET A 1 18.95 -8.57 -5.14
CA MET A 1 18.79 -8.08 -3.75
C MET A 1 17.40 -7.49 -3.65
N SER A 2 16.56 -7.93 -2.71
CA SER A 2 15.25 -7.34 -2.51
C SER A 2 15.44 -5.98 -1.83
N GLN A 3 15.37 -4.89 -2.58
CA GLN A 3 15.33 -3.55 -2.00
C GLN A 3 13.95 -3.36 -1.39
N THR A 4 13.87 -3.28 -0.06
CA THR A 4 12.63 -2.90 0.62
C THR A 4 12.35 -1.44 0.34
N ALA A 5 11.13 -1.13 -0.12
CA ALA A 5 10.70 0.24 -0.32
C ALA A 5 10.82 1.04 0.99
N HIS A 6 11.30 2.27 0.91
CA HIS A 6 11.43 3.15 2.06
C HIS A 6 10.07 3.80 2.36
N VAL A 7 9.55 3.59 3.58
CA VAL A 7 8.27 4.13 4.04
C VAL A 7 8.47 4.74 5.42
N GLU A 8 8.14 6.02 5.57
CA GLU A 8 8.24 6.73 6.85
C GLU A 8 7.20 6.23 7.86
N PRO A 9 7.51 6.27 9.18
CA PRO A 9 6.52 5.94 10.20
C PRO A 9 5.37 6.95 10.19
N PRO A 10 4.15 6.54 10.62
CA PRO A 10 3.03 7.47 10.74
C PRO A 10 3.36 8.63 11.70
N LEU A 11 3.06 9.85 11.27
CA LEU A 11 3.29 11.07 12.07
C LEU A 11 2.24 11.26 13.17
N LEU A 12 1.04 10.71 12.96
CA LEU A 12 -0.12 10.89 13.83
C LEU A 12 -0.42 9.65 14.70
N SER A 13 -0.94 9.89 15.90
CA SER A 13 -1.39 8.86 16.83
C SER A 13 -2.55 8.03 16.23
N GLN A 14 -2.70 6.79 16.69
CA GLN A 14 -3.70 5.84 16.18
C GLN A 14 -5.14 6.37 16.20
N ASP A 15 -5.49 7.18 17.20
CA ASP A 15 -6.84 7.74 17.36
C ASP A 15 -7.09 9.00 16.54
N SER A 16 -6.08 9.51 15.81
CA SER A 16 -6.23 10.68 14.98
C SER A 16 -7.09 10.36 13.74
N PRO A 17 -8.17 11.14 13.48
CA PRO A 17 -9.03 10.91 12.32
C PRO A 17 -8.29 11.06 10.99
N ASP A 18 -7.20 11.83 10.96
CA ASP A 18 -6.41 12.10 9.76
C ASP A 18 -5.26 11.11 9.54
N ARG A 19 -5.09 10.13 10.45
CA ARG A 19 -3.97 9.19 10.38
C ARG A 19 -3.98 8.37 9.10
N SER A 20 -5.15 7.97 8.62
CA SER A 20 -5.29 7.20 7.39
C SER A 20 -4.75 7.96 6.17
N VAL A 21 -5.02 9.27 6.10
CA VAL A 21 -4.50 10.17 5.05
C VAL A 21 -2.98 10.29 5.17
N ASN A 22 -2.46 10.46 6.39
CA ASN A 22 -1.01 10.54 6.61
C ASN A 22 -0.28 9.26 6.17
N CYS A 23 -0.82 8.09 6.51
CA CYS A 23 -0.29 6.80 6.05
C CYS A 23 -0.30 6.68 4.53
N ALA A 24 -1.36 7.15 3.85
CA ALA A 24 -1.43 7.12 2.39
C ALA A 24 -0.31 7.96 1.76
N VAL A 25 -0.12 9.20 2.24
CA VAL A 25 0.96 10.09 1.76
C VAL A 25 2.33 9.46 1.96
N ALA A 26 2.58 8.80 3.10
CA ALA A 26 3.85 8.10 3.36
C ALA A 26 4.11 6.95 2.38
N LEU A 27 3.06 6.35 1.80
CA LEU A 27 3.15 5.24 0.85
C LEU A 27 3.24 5.68 -0.61
N GLU A 28 2.87 6.92 -0.95
CA GLU A 28 2.75 7.39 -2.35
C GLU A 28 4.01 7.17 -3.18
N GLY A 29 5.19 7.48 -2.63
CA GLY A 29 6.47 7.30 -3.34
C GLY A 29 6.78 5.84 -3.65
N ALA A 30 6.59 4.97 -2.66
CA ALA A 30 6.78 3.52 -2.81
C ALA A 30 5.77 2.91 -3.79
N TYR A 31 4.51 3.35 -3.70
CA TYR A 31 3.44 2.92 -4.59
C TYR A 31 3.71 3.33 -6.05
N ALA A 32 4.12 4.59 -6.27
CA ALA A 32 4.45 5.08 -7.61
C ALA A 32 5.61 4.28 -8.24
N ALA A 33 6.66 3.98 -7.47
CA ALA A 33 7.78 3.17 -7.95
C ALA A 33 7.35 1.74 -8.33
N LEU A 34 6.45 1.13 -7.56
CA LEU A 34 5.89 -0.19 -7.87
C LEU A 34 5.04 -0.15 -9.15
N VAL A 35 4.17 0.85 -9.28
CA VAL A 35 3.35 1.04 -10.49
C VAL A 35 4.23 1.21 -11.72
N SER A 36 5.26 2.06 -11.66
CA SER A 36 6.22 2.23 -12.75
C SER A 36 6.91 0.92 -13.11
N SER A 37 7.33 0.14 -12.12
CA SER A 37 7.97 -1.16 -12.34
C SER A 37 7.03 -2.15 -13.05
N CYS A 38 5.74 -2.20 -12.69
CA CYS A 38 4.77 -3.06 -13.38
C CYS A 38 4.57 -2.65 -14.84
N ILE A 39 4.43 -1.34 -15.09
CA ILE A 39 4.24 -0.81 -16.45
C ILE A 39 5.47 -1.08 -17.31
N GLU A 40 6.69 -0.96 -16.76
CA GLU A 40 7.95 -1.29 -17.45
C GLU A 40 8.03 -2.79 -17.84
N GLN A 41 7.34 -3.66 -17.10
CA GLN A 41 7.20 -5.09 -17.44
C GLN A 41 6.05 -5.37 -18.42
N GLY A 42 5.43 -4.32 -18.98
CA GLY A 42 4.40 -4.43 -20.02
C GLY A 42 2.98 -4.56 -19.51
N TRP A 43 2.74 -4.36 -18.22
CA TRP A 43 1.38 -4.35 -17.67
C TRP A 43 0.68 -3.05 -18.07
N THR A 44 -0.62 -3.11 -18.34
CA THR A 44 -1.41 -1.89 -18.47
C THR A 44 -1.58 -1.19 -17.12
N ALA A 45 -1.90 0.11 -17.16
CA ALA A 45 -2.19 0.86 -15.95
C ALA A 45 -3.40 0.29 -15.19
N GLU A 46 -4.42 -0.19 -15.91
CA GLU A 46 -5.62 -0.79 -15.32
C GLU A 46 -5.34 -2.13 -14.65
N GLU A 47 -4.58 -3.03 -15.31
CA GLU A 47 -4.17 -4.31 -14.71
C GLU A 47 -3.36 -4.09 -13.44
N THR A 48 -2.40 -3.17 -13.49
CA THR A 48 -1.56 -2.80 -12.35
C THR A 48 -2.40 -2.30 -11.18
N ALA A 49 -3.28 -1.32 -11.42
CA ALA A 49 -4.13 -0.75 -10.38
C ALA A 49 -5.10 -1.78 -9.79
N THR A 50 -5.71 -2.61 -10.64
CA THR A 50 -6.67 -3.64 -10.23
C THR A 50 -6.01 -4.70 -9.36
N ALA A 51 -4.83 -5.18 -9.77
CA ALA A 51 -4.08 -6.18 -9.01
C ALA A 51 -3.66 -5.65 -7.63
N LEU A 52 -3.12 -4.43 -7.56
CA LEU A 52 -2.69 -3.82 -6.30
C LEU A 52 -3.87 -3.58 -5.35
N PHE A 53 -5.00 -3.11 -5.87
CA PHE A 53 -6.23 -2.94 -5.08
C PHE A 53 -6.71 -4.27 -4.49
N ASN A 54 -6.77 -5.33 -5.29
CA ASN A 54 -7.23 -6.64 -4.83
C ASN A 54 -6.32 -7.23 -3.74
N LEU A 55 -5.00 -7.13 -3.90
CA LEU A 55 -4.03 -7.57 -2.90
C LEU A 55 -4.19 -6.82 -1.56
N ALA A 56 -4.28 -5.49 -1.61
CA ALA A 56 -4.46 -4.67 -0.42
C ALA A 56 -5.79 -4.96 0.29
N LYS A 57 -6.87 -5.11 -0.49
CA LYS A 57 -8.20 -5.45 0.02
C LYS A 57 -8.19 -6.82 0.70
N GLU A 58 -7.65 -7.85 0.04
CA GLU A 58 -7.58 -9.20 0.61
C GLU A 58 -6.78 -9.22 1.91
N HIS A 59 -5.63 -8.55 1.95
CA HIS A 59 -4.82 -8.44 3.15
C HIS A 59 -5.60 -7.80 4.32
N LEU A 60 -6.33 -6.71 4.04
CA LEU A 60 -7.16 -6.05 5.05
C LEU A 60 -8.28 -6.97 5.57
N GLU A 61 -8.94 -7.73 4.69
CA GLU A 61 -9.97 -8.69 5.10
C GLU A 61 -9.38 -9.80 5.97
N GLN A 62 -8.19 -10.32 5.64
CA GLN A 62 -7.49 -11.30 6.47
C GLN A 62 -7.17 -10.76 7.88
N LEU A 63 -6.78 -9.49 8.00
CA LEU A 63 -6.53 -8.84 9.29
C LEU A 63 -7.81 -8.69 10.12
N LYS A 64 -8.97 -8.44 9.48
CA LYS A 64 -10.27 -8.37 10.19
C LYS A 64 -10.76 -9.74 10.66
N VAL A 65 -10.42 -10.81 9.93
CA VAL A 65 -10.85 -12.18 10.24
C VAL A 65 -9.99 -12.81 11.35
N ARG A 66 -8.72 -12.39 11.51
CA ARG A 66 -7.91 -12.83 12.65
C ARG A 66 -8.42 -12.16 13.92
N PRO A 67 -8.87 -12.92 14.95
CA PRO A 67 -9.19 -12.32 16.23
C PRO A 67 -7.91 -11.70 16.80
N SER A 68 -8.01 -10.45 17.28
CA SER A 68 -6.96 -9.79 18.03
C SER A 68 -6.62 -10.64 19.26
N THR A 69 -5.53 -11.42 19.17
CA THR A 69 -4.85 -12.00 20.34
C THR A 69 -4.16 -10.91 21.12
#